data_AF-A0AAY4CUB5-F1
#
_entry.id   AF-A0AAY4CUB5-F1
#
_cell.length_a   1.000
_cell.length_b   1.000
_cell.length_c   1.000
_cell.angle_alpha   90.00
_cell.angle_beta   90.00
_cell.angle_gamma   90.00
#
_symmetry.space_group_name_H-M   'P 1'
#
loop_
_entity.id
_entity.type
_entity.pdbx_description
1 polymer ?
#
loop_
_entity_poly.entity_id
_entity_poly.type
_entity_poly.pdbx_seq_one_letter_code
_entity_poly.pdbx_strand_id
1 'polypeptide(L)'
;MAAPRYTMKFWKPGSEAPGVSEERELANETTGSPVIYNPHTTLSIEKQRQRLPVFKHRNNILYLVESYQTVVIVGETGCGKSTQIPQYLLEAGWAAEGKVIGVTQPRRVAAISVANRVAEERGALIGHEVGYTIRFDDCSDPHATRIKFLTDGMLVREMMADPLLKKYSVLMLDEAHERTLYTDIAIGLLKKIQKKRRDLRLIVASATLDAKKFQDFFNLNETSDPSKDTCGILTVEGRTHPVDVFYTVRYSVVCILHIPKQSMSKVHFLSEKLDLNWVNNMRELALQDLECDFWPARPHCQVVDLFN
;
A
#
# COMPACT_ATOMS: atom_id res chain seq x y z
N MET A 1 8.30 52.15 6.29
CA MET A 1 6.95 51.59 6.47
C MET A 1 7.07 50.31 7.27
N ALA A 2 6.46 50.25 8.44
CA ALA A 2 6.53 49.10 9.35
C ALA A 2 5.36 48.14 9.08
N ALA A 3 5.61 46.83 9.09
CA ALA A 3 4.58 45.79 8.94
C ALA A 3 3.64 45.76 10.17
N PRO A 4 2.35 45.43 10.01
CA PRO A 4 1.39 45.47 11.10
C PRO A 4 1.63 44.31 12.07
N ARG A 5 1.68 44.61 13.38
CA ARG A 5 1.75 43.59 14.43
C ARG A 5 0.34 43.04 14.68
N TYR A 6 0.13 41.76 14.35
CA TYR A 6 -1.11 41.06 14.68
C TYR A 6 -1.07 40.59 16.13
N THR A 7 -1.84 41.24 17.01
CA THR A 7 -2.02 40.77 18.40
C THR A 7 -3.19 39.80 18.43
N MET A 8 -2.92 38.50 18.63
CA MET A 8 -3.99 37.53 18.86
C MET A 8 -4.68 37.83 20.20
N LYS A 9 -5.98 38.17 20.13
CA LYS A 9 -6.84 38.43 21.27
C LYS A 9 -7.36 37.10 21.81
N PHE A 10 -7.14 36.82 23.09
CA PHE A 10 -7.60 35.59 23.76
C PHE A 10 -9.14 35.49 23.73
N TRP A 11 -9.66 34.37 23.20
CA TRP A 11 -11.10 34.09 23.08
C TRP A 11 -11.61 33.34 24.33
N LYS A 12 -12.71 33.83 24.92
CA LYS A 12 -13.32 33.23 26.11
C LYS A 12 -14.48 32.27 25.74
N PRO A 13 -14.62 31.13 26.43
CA PRO A 13 -15.67 30.16 26.13
C PRO A 13 -17.08 30.76 26.29
N GLY A 14 -17.92 30.64 25.26
CA GLY A 14 -19.32 31.10 25.25
C GLY A 14 -19.64 32.32 24.36
N SER A 15 -18.67 32.81 23.58
CA SER A 15 -18.90 33.84 22.54
C SER A 15 -18.80 33.22 21.14
N GLU A 16 -19.48 33.77 20.12
CA GLU A 16 -19.43 33.24 18.75
C GLU A 16 -17.98 33.19 18.21
N ALA A 17 -17.65 32.10 17.52
CA ALA A 17 -16.33 31.90 16.95
C ALA A 17 -16.09 32.88 15.79
N PRO A 18 -14.86 33.41 15.61
CA PRO A 18 -14.57 34.25 14.45
C PRO A 18 -14.79 33.43 13.17
N GLY A 19 -15.76 33.83 12.37
CA GLY A 19 -16.08 33.20 11.09
C GLY A 19 -14.91 33.29 10.12
N VAL A 20 -14.52 32.16 9.54
CA VAL A 20 -13.50 32.09 8.50
C VAL A 20 -14.21 32.29 7.16
N SER A 21 -14.44 33.54 6.79
CA SER A 21 -14.81 33.92 5.42
C SER A 21 -13.60 34.58 4.77
N GLU A 22 -12.74 33.77 4.15
CA GLU A 22 -11.88 34.17 3.04
C GLU A 22 -11.29 32.89 2.43
N GLU A 23 -11.64 32.66 1.17
CA GLU A 23 -11.15 31.58 0.33
C GLU A 23 -9.61 31.66 0.29
N ARG A 24 -8.95 30.65 0.86
CA ARG A 24 -7.54 30.41 0.58
C ARG A 24 -7.44 29.95 -0.87
N GLU A 25 -7.10 30.87 -1.77
CA GLU A 25 -6.38 30.52 -2.99
C GLU A 25 -5.11 29.78 -2.54
N LEU A 26 -5.13 28.44 -2.63
CA LEU A 26 -3.94 27.62 -2.45
C LEU A 26 -2.98 27.92 -3.60
N ALA A 27 -2.03 28.82 -3.35
CA ALA A 27 -0.81 28.87 -4.13
C ALA A 27 -0.16 27.47 -4.09
N ASN A 28 0.25 26.99 -5.27
CA ASN A 28 0.93 25.71 -5.49
C ASN A 28 2.11 25.51 -4.53
N GLU A 29 1.86 24.93 -3.36
CA GLU A 29 2.87 24.20 -2.63
C GLU A 29 3.16 22.95 -3.46
N THR A 30 4.33 22.98 -4.10
CA THR A 30 4.89 21.87 -4.84
C THR A 30 5.16 20.75 -3.84
N THR A 31 4.13 19.96 -3.57
CA THR A 31 4.23 18.68 -2.86
C THR A 31 5.18 17.85 -3.68
N GLY A 32 6.42 17.71 -3.20
CA GLY A 32 7.43 16.88 -3.84
C GLY A 32 6.82 15.52 -4.10
N SER A 33 6.63 15.17 -5.37
CA SER A 33 6.18 13.83 -5.74
C SER A 33 7.14 12.85 -5.09
N PRO A 34 6.66 11.78 -4.44
CA PRO A 34 7.55 10.76 -3.89
C PRO A 34 8.46 10.31 -5.03
N VAL A 35 9.77 10.53 -4.91
CA VAL A 35 10.73 10.10 -5.91
C VAL A 35 10.74 8.58 -5.86
N ILE A 36 10.00 7.97 -6.76
CA ILE A 36 10.02 6.51 -6.95
C ILE A 36 11.32 6.24 -7.70
N TYR A 37 12.33 5.71 -6.99
CA TYR A 37 13.56 5.24 -7.64
C TYR A 37 13.23 4.11 -8.61
N ASN A 38 13.20 4.45 -9.89
CA ASN A 38 13.05 3.50 -10.97
C ASN A 38 14.31 3.62 -11.86
N PRO A 39 15.28 2.69 -11.76
CA PRO A 39 16.50 2.72 -12.56
C PRO A 39 16.24 2.54 -14.07
N HIS A 40 14.98 2.37 -14.46
CA HIS A 40 14.54 2.10 -15.83
C HIS A 40 13.57 3.16 -16.35
N THR A 41 13.52 4.36 -15.77
CA THR A 41 12.68 5.49 -16.25
C THR A 41 12.85 5.80 -17.73
N THR A 42 14.03 5.56 -18.29
CA THR A 42 14.33 5.78 -19.73
C THR A 42 13.68 4.76 -20.66
N LEU A 43 13.16 3.65 -20.14
CA LEU A 43 12.45 2.65 -20.93
C LEU A 43 10.97 3.02 -21.03
N SER A 44 10.37 2.68 -22.18
CA SER A 44 8.91 2.67 -22.33
C SER A 44 8.25 1.88 -21.20
N ILE A 45 7.10 2.34 -20.72
CA ILE A 45 6.31 1.72 -19.65
C ILE A 45 6.13 0.21 -19.88
N GLU A 46 5.83 -0.20 -21.12
CA GLU A 46 5.65 -1.61 -21.47
C GLU A 46 6.91 -2.46 -21.19
N LYS A 47 8.09 -1.99 -21.59
CA LYS A 47 9.37 -2.64 -21.29
C LYS A 47 9.67 -2.68 -19.79
N GLN A 48 9.24 -1.68 -19.02
CA GLN A 48 9.37 -1.71 -17.56
C GLN A 48 8.48 -2.81 -16.96
N ARG A 49 7.22 -2.92 -17.41
CA ARG A 49 6.26 -3.95 -16.98
C ARG A 49 6.78 -5.38 -17.25
N GLN A 50 7.32 -5.61 -18.45
CA GLN A 50 7.86 -6.92 -18.84
C GLN A 50 9.06 -7.38 -18.00
N ARG A 51 9.77 -6.44 -17.35
CA ARG A 51 10.92 -6.76 -16.48
C ARG A 51 10.54 -7.17 -15.07
N LEU A 52 9.30 -6.90 -14.63
CA LEU A 52 8.82 -7.28 -13.31
C LEU A 52 8.77 -8.81 -13.18
N PRO A 53 9.18 -9.40 -12.05
CA PRO A 53 9.19 -10.85 -11.86
C PRO A 53 7.84 -11.52 -12.17
N VAL A 54 6.72 -10.87 -11.80
CA VAL A 54 5.36 -11.40 -12.01
C VAL A 54 5.03 -11.62 -13.50
N PHE A 55 5.70 -10.91 -14.42
CA PHE A 55 5.44 -11.02 -15.86
C PHE A 55 5.69 -12.44 -16.39
N LYS A 56 6.74 -13.11 -15.90
CA LYS A 56 7.06 -14.50 -16.27
C LYS A 56 5.95 -15.49 -15.91
N HIS A 57 5.14 -15.16 -14.90
CA HIS A 57 4.07 -15.98 -14.39
C HIS A 57 2.68 -15.55 -14.89
N ARG A 58 2.57 -14.60 -15.82
CA ARG A 58 1.29 -14.07 -16.34
C ARG A 58 0.33 -15.19 -16.75
N ASN A 59 0.77 -16.12 -17.60
CA ASN A 59 -0.08 -17.20 -18.09
C ASN A 59 -0.46 -18.19 -16.99
N ASN A 60 0.46 -18.46 -16.05
CA ASN A 60 0.19 -19.34 -14.91
C ASN A 60 -0.87 -18.73 -14.00
N ILE A 61 -0.82 -17.41 -13.76
CA ILE A 61 -1.83 -16.70 -12.96
C ILE A 61 -3.20 -16.81 -13.62
N LEU A 62 -3.30 -16.55 -14.93
CA LEU A 62 -4.57 -16.64 -15.66
C LEU A 62 -5.14 -18.06 -15.64
N TYR A 63 -4.30 -19.06 -15.91
CA TYR A 63 -4.70 -20.48 -15.82
C TYR A 63 -5.23 -20.85 -14.43
N LEU A 64 -4.55 -20.42 -13.37
CA LEU A 64 -4.96 -20.72 -12.00
C LEU A 64 -6.27 -20.02 -11.62
N VAL A 65 -6.48 -18.77 -12.05
CA VAL A 65 -7.73 -18.04 -11.77
C VAL A 65 -8.91 -18.63 -12.55
N GLU A 66 -8.68 -19.17 -13.75
CA GLU A 66 -9.72 -19.93 -14.46
C GLU A 66 -10.04 -21.25 -13.76
N SER A 67 -9.01 -21.99 -13.35
CA SER A 67 -9.12 -23.36 -12.82
C SER A 67 -9.63 -23.41 -11.37
N TYR A 68 -9.22 -22.46 -10.53
CA TYR A 68 -9.49 -22.47 -9.09
C TYR A 68 -10.36 -21.28 -8.68
N GLN A 69 -11.20 -21.50 -7.67
CA GLN A 69 -12.05 -20.43 -7.13
C GLN A 69 -11.22 -19.42 -6.30
N THR A 70 -10.17 -19.90 -5.64
CA THR A 70 -9.21 -19.07 -4.90
C THR A 70 -7.78 -19.36 -5.35
N VAL A 71 -6.97 -18.32 -5.51
CA VAL A 71 -5.54 -18.45 -5.80
C VAL A 71 -4.74 -17.65 -4.77
N VAL A 72 -3.86 -18.32 -4.04
CA VAL A 72 -2.93 -17.68 -3.12
C VAL A 72 -1.64 -17.39 -3.88
N ILE A 73 -1.28 -16.11 -4.01
CA ILE A 73 -0.07 -15.68 -4.70
C ILE A 73 0.93 -15.18 -3.67
N VAL A 74 2.04 -15.89 -3.55
CA VAL A 74 3.17 -15.53 -2.68
C VAL A 74 4.21 -14.83 -3.52
N GLY A 75 4.67 -13.66 -3.10
CA GLY A 75 5.83 -13.03 -3.71
C GLY A 75 6.24 -11.80 -2.94
N GLU A 76 7.52 -11.46 -3.00
CA GLU A 76 8.07 -10.32 -2.27
C GLU A 76 7.45 -8.97 -2.72
N THR A 77 7.60 -7.93 -1.90
CA THR A 77 7.22 -6.58 -2.28
C THR A 77 8.03 -6.14 -3.51
N GLY A 78 7.43 -5.31 -4.37
CA GLY A 78 8.10 -4.86 -5.60
C GLY A 78 8.13 -5.86 -6.76
N CYS A 79 7.62 -7.09 -6.60
CA CYS A 79 7.55 -8.04 -7.72
C CYS A 79 6.45 -7.74 -8.76
N GLY A 80 5.56 -6.78 -8.45
CA GLY A 80 4.54 -6.27 -9.38
C GLY A 80 3.12 -6.83 -9.20
N LYS A 81 2.80 -7.51 -8.09
CA LYS A 81 1.48 -8.15 -7.87
C LYS A 81 0.33 -7.16 -8.03
N SER A 82 0.33 -6.11 -7.23
CA SER A 82 -0.76 -5.13 -7.10
C SER A 82 -0.95 -4.26 -8.34
N THR A 83 0.11 -4.06 -9.12
CA THR A 83 0.06 -3.25 -10.34
C THR A 83 -0.30 -4.07 -11.57
N GLN A 84 0.27 -5.27 -11.74
CA GLN A 84 0.18 -6.02 -13.00
C GLN A 84 -0.95 -7.06 -13.04
N ILE A 85 -1.22 -7.77 -11.93
CA ILE A 85 -2.24 -8.83 -11.92
C ILE A 85 -3.62 -8.30 -12.33
N PRO A 86 -4.10 -7.15 -11.83
CA PRO A 86 -5.40 -6.61 -12.24
C PRO A 86 -5.46 -6.28 -13.73
N GLN A 87 -4.35 -5.83 -14.31
CA GLN A 87 -4.26 -5.54 -15.75
C GLN A 87 -4.32 -6.83 -16.57
N TYR A 88 -3.65 -7.91 -16.15
CA TYR A 88 -3.73 -9.19 -16.83
C TYR A 88 -5.15 -9.76 -16.82
N LEU A 89 -5.85 -9.64 -15.68
CA LEU A 89 -7.25 -10.07 -15.55
C LEU A 89 -8.17 -9.25 -16.45
N LEU A 90 -7.97 -7.93 -16.52
CA LEU A 90 -8.72 -7.05 -17.40
C LEU A 90 -8.53 -7.44 -18.88
N GLU A 91 -7.27 -7.64 -19.29
CA GLU A 91 -6.91 -8.08 -20.65
C GLU A 91 -7.48 -9.46 -20.99
N ALA A 92 -7.61 -10.36 -20.01
CA ALA A 92 -8.22 -11.67 -20.16
C ALA A 92 -9.76 -11.66 -20.13
N GLY A 93 -10.40 -10.49 -20.02
CA GLY A 93 -11.85 -10.36 -20.10
C GLY A 93 -12.60 -10.57 -18.79
N TRP A 94 -11.93 -10.62 -17.64
CA TRP A 94 -12.60 -10.79 -16.35
C TRP A 94 -13.49 -9.60 -15.96
N ALA A 95 -13.33 -8.45 -16.61
CA ALA A 95 -14.20 -7.28 -16.44
C ALA A 95 -15.27 -7.14 -17.54
N ALA A 96 -15.54 -8.22 -18.30
CA ALA A 96 -16.62 -8.26 -19.28
C ALA A 96 -17.99 -8.03 -18.62
N GLU A 97 -19.01 -7.68 -19.42
CA GLU A 97 -20.38 -7.44 -18.95
C GLU A 97 -20.52 -6.36 -17.86
N GLY A 98 -19.56 -5.43 -17.80
CA GLY A 98 -19.53 -4.37 -16.79
C GLY A 98 -19.13 -4.86 -15.38
N LYS A 99 -18.57 -6.06 -15.26
CA LYS A 99 -17.97 -6.53 -14.00
C LYS A 99 -16.72 -5.74 -13.65
N VAL A 100 -16.38 -5.75 -12.36
CA VAL A 100 -15.22 -5.05 -11.82
C VAL A 100 -14.23 -6.03 -11.19
N ILE A 101 -12.94 -5.76 -11.40
CA ILE A 101 -11.82 -6.37 -10.70
C ILE A 101 -11.48 -5.45 -9.53
N GLY A 102 -11.76 -5.92 -8.31
CA GLY A 102 -11.49 -5.15 -7.09
C GLY A 102 -10.16 -5.57 -6.47
N VAL A 103 -9.35 -4.60 -6.05
CA VAL A 103 -8.05 -4.85 -5.41
C VAL A 103 -8.00 -4.10 -4.09
N THR A 104 -7.97 -4.83 -2.98
CA THR A 104 -7.89 -4.18 -1.68
C THR A 104 -6.45 -3.81 -1.32
N GLN A 105 -6.32 -2.75 -0.53
CA GLN A 105 -5.07 -2.32 0.07
C GLN A 105 -5.33 -1.97 1.55
N PRO A 106 -4.47 -2.39 2.49
CA PRO A 106 -4.65 -2.04 3.90
C PRO A 106 -4.45 -0.54 4.16
N ARG A 107 -3.68 0.14 3.30
CA ARG A 107 -3.29 1.55 3.46
C ARG A 107 -3.93 2.43 2.40
N ARG A 108 -4.50 3.57 2.83
CA ARG A 108 -5.11 4.57 1.93
C ARG A 108 -4.13 5.08 0.86
N VAL A 109 -2.91 5.43 1.28
CA VAL A 109 -1.87 5.96 0.37
C VAL A 109 -1.48 4.93 -0.68
N ALA A 110 -1.43 3.63 -0.31
CA ALA A 110 -1.18 2.56 -1.27
C ALA A 110 -2.31 2.42 -2.29
N ALA A 111 -3.59 2.45 -1.85
CA ALA A 111 -4.72 2.39 -2.76
C ALA A 111 -4.70 3.52 -3.82
N ILE A 112 -4.46 4.76 -3.40
CA ILE A 112 -4.43 5.93 -4.29
C ILE A 112 -3.22 5.85 -5.24
N SER A 113 -2.02 5.62 -4.69
CA SER A 113 -0.78 5.62 -5.49
C SER A 113 -0.74 4.48 -6.51
N VAL A 114 -1.19 3.28 -6.14
CA VAL A 114 -1.26 2.14 -7.07
C VAL A 114 -2.33 2.39 -8.15
N ALA A 115 -3.49 2.95 -7.79
CA ALA A 115 -4.51 3.29 -8.78
C ALA A 115 -4.02 4.31 -9.80
N ASN A 116 -3.39 5.39 -9.35
CA ASN A 116 -2.78 6.39 -10.24
C ASN A 116 -1.72 5.76 -11.13
N ARG A 117 -0.83 4.94 -10.56
CA ARG A 117 0.21 4.25 -11.31
C ARG A 117 -0.38 3.34 -12.40
N VAL A 118 -1.41 2.57 -12.08
CA VAL A 118 -2.05 1.67 -13.05
C VAL A 118 -2.82 2.44 -14.12
N ALA A 119 -3.46 3.56 -13.76
CA ALA A 119 -4.09 4.46 -14.74
C ALA A 119 -3.06 5.03 -15.74
N GLU A 120 -1.91 5.51 -15.25
CA GLU A 120 -0.79 5.95 -16.08
C GLU A 120 -0.28 4.83 -17.00
N GLU A 121 -0.08 3.62 -16.46
CA GLU A 121 0.41 2.48 -17.24
C GLU A 121 -0.53 2.06 -18.36
N ARG A 122 -1.84 2.31 -18.19
CA ARG A 122 -2.90 2.04 -19.16
C ARG A 122 -3.16 3.22 -20.10
N GLY A 123 -2.58 4.39 -19.85
CA GLY A 123 -2.93 5.62 -20.55
C GLY A 123 -4.38 6.06 -20.32
N ALA A 124 -4.96 5.69 -19.18
CA ALA A 124 -6.33 6.01 -18.78
C ALA A 124 -6.36 7.17 -17.79
N LEU A 125 -7.44 7.95 -17.81
CA LEU A 125 -7.71 8.93 -16.75
C LEU A 125 -8.16 8.20 -15.48
N ILE A 126 -7.59 8.59 -14.33
CA ILE A 126 -8.03 8.09 -13.04
C ILE A 126 -9.51 8.44 -12.82
N GLY A 127 -10.27 7.50 -12.26
CA GLY A 127 -11.71 7.60 -12.10
C GLY A 127 -12.51 7.09 -13.29
N HIS A 128 -11.89 6.84 -14.45
CA HIS A 128 -12.56 6.25 -15.62
C HIS A 128 -12.37 4.72 -15.66
N GLU A 129 -11.46 4.17 -16.48
CA GLU A 129 -11.23 2.70 -16.57
C GLU A 129 -10.64 2.13 -15.26
N VAL A 130 -9.76 2.91 -14.63
CA VAL A 130 -9.10 2.60 -13.35
C VAL A 130 -9.54 3.65 -12.33
N GLY A 131 -9.94 3.23 -11.14
CA GLY A 131 -10.37 4.13 -10.08
C GLY A 131 -10.04 3.61 -8.70
N TYR A 132 -10.30 4.44 -7.68
CA TYR A 132 -10.15 4.02 -6.28
C TYR A 132 -11.31 4.48 -5.40
N THR A 133 -11.53 3.77 -4.30
CA THR A 133 -12.47 4.19 -3.25
C THR A 133 -11.85 3.97 -1.88
N ILE A 134 -11.70 5.06 -1.14
CA ILE A 134 -11.24 5.07 0.24
C ILE A 134 -12.28 5.78 1.11
N ARG A 135 -12.06 5.78 2.43
CA ARG A 135 -12.97 6.50 3.32
C ARG A 135 -12.95 8.00 3.01
N PHE A 136 -14.14 8.55 2.75
CA PHE A 136 -14.40 9.96 2.42
C PHE A 136 -13.85 10.45 1.07
N ASP A 137 -13.37 9.55 0.21
CA ASP A 137 -12.91 9.91 -1.13
C ASP A 137 -13.14 8.73 -2.09
N ASP A 138 -13.95 8.98 -3.12
CA ASP A 138 -14.31 7.99 -4.14
C ASP A 138 -14.06 8.58 -5.52
N CYS A 139 -13.00 8.10 -6.15
CA CYS A 139 -12.59 8.46 -7.50
C CYS A 139 -12.81 7.24 -8.41
N SER A 140 -14.08 6.91 -8.66
CA SER A 140 -14.48 5.83 -9.55
C SER A 140 -15.80 6.14 -10.27
N ASP A 141 -15.90 5.71 -11.52
CA ASP A 141 -17.12 5.79 -12.31
C ASP A 141 -17.88 4.45 -12.23
N PRO A 142 -19.15 4.43 -11.78
CA PRO A 142 -19.91 3.20 -11.63
C PRO A 142 -20.06 2.36 -12.91
N HIS A 143 -20.04 3.01 -14.08
CA HIS A 143 -20.26 2.40 -15.40
C HIS A 143 -18.97 2.21 -16.21
N ALA A 144 -17.95 3.06 -16.01
CA ALA A 144 -16.70 3.00 -16.76
C ALA A 144 -15.58 2.26 -16.02
N THR A 145 -15.54 2.28 -14.69
CA THR A 145 -14.46 1.63 -13.93
C THR A 145 -14.52 0.12 -14.04
N ARG A 146 -13.38 -0.47 -14.38
CA ARG A 146 -13.18 -1.92 -14.53
C ARG A 146 -12.14 -2.45 -13.55
N ILE A 147 -11.12 -1.65 -13.22
CA ILE A 147 -10.18 -1.95 -12.14
C ILE A 147 -10.42 -0.95 -11.01
N LYS A 148 -10.79 -1.44 -9.83
CA LYS A 148 -11.11 -0.62 -8.67
C LYS A 148 -10.19 -0.96 -7.50
N PHE A 149 -9.37 0.00 -7.09
CA PHE A 149 -8.57 -0.12 -5.86
C PHE A 149 -9.38 0.39 -4.68
N LEU A 150 -9.39 -0.32 -3.56
CA LEU A 150 -10.15 0.13 -2.39
C LEU A 150 -9.47 -0.26 -1.10
N THR A 151 -9.78 0.43 0.00
CA THR A 151 -9.31 -0.06 1.30
C THR A 151 -10.16 -1.22 1.78
N ASP A 152 -9.57 -2.10 2.60
CA ASP A 152 -10.27 -3.26 3.17
C ASP A 152 -11.59 -2.86 3.85
N GLY A 153 -11.58 -1.75 4.59
CA GLY A 153 -12.77 -1.21 5.24
C GLY A 153 -13.86 -0.75 4.26
N MET A 154 -13.48 -0.23 3.08
CA MET A 154 -14.45 0.12 2.03
C MET A 154 -15.04 -1.13 1.38
N LEU A 155 -14.26 -2.20 1.19
CA LEU A 155 -14.78 -3.48 0.71
C LEU A 155 -15.81 -4.06 1.69
N VAL A 156 -15.49 -4.09 2.99
CA VAL A 156 -16.42 -4.55 4.02
C VAL A 156 -17.70 -3.71 4.04
N ARG A 157 -17.59 -2.38 3.85
CA ARG A 157 -18.75 -1.50 3.73
C ARG A 157 -19.60 -1.82 2.50
N GLU A 158 -18.98 -2.09 1.36
CA GLU A 158 -19.71 -2.53 0.16
C GLU A 158 -20.39 -3.88 0.37
N MET A 159 -19.78 -4.83 1.09
CA MET A 159 -20.43 -6.10 1.46
C MET A 159 -21.68 -5.90 2.32
N MET A 160 -21.75 -4.85 3.15
CA MET A 160 -22.95 -4.56 3.94
C MET A 160 -24.11 -4.08 3.04
N ALA A 161 -23.81 -3.39 1.94
CA ALA A 161 -24.81 -2.92 0.99
C ALA A 161 -25.20 -4.00 -0.04
N ASP A 162 -24.21 -4.73 -0.57
CA ASP A 162 -24.39 -5.88 -1.46
C ASP A 162 -23.66 -7.11 -0.89
N PRO A 163 -24.35 -7.95 -0.09
CA PRO A 163 -23.76 -9.12 0.54
C PRO A 163 -23.20 -10.19 -0.41
N LEU A 164 -23.54 -10.13 -1.71
CA LEU A 164 -23.05 -11.07 -2.73
C LEU A 164 -22.00 -10.44 -3.66
N LEU A 165 -21.68 -9.16 -3.47
CA LEU A 165 -20.69 -8.42 -4.26
C LEU A 165 -20.86 -8.64 -5.76
N LYS A 166 -22.12 -8.59 -6.26
CA LYS A 166 -22.52 -8.96 -7.63
C LYS A 166 -21.77 -8.18 -8.69
N LYS A 167 -21.35 -6.96 -8.37
CA LYS A 167 -20.54 -6.09 -9.23
C LYS A 167 -19.16 -6.69 -9.55
N TYR A 168 -18.59 -7.45 -8.63
CA TYR A 168 -17.25 -8.01 -8.79
C TYR A 168 -17.27 -9.41 -9.42
N SER A 169 -16.34 -9.64 -10.34
CA SER A 169 -15.99 -10.95 -10.91
C SER A 169 -14.75 -11.53 -10.25
N VAL A 170 -13.77 -10.68 -9.96
CA VAL A 170 -12.53 -11.04 -9.26
C VAL A 170 -12.27 -10.03 -8.15
N LEU A 171 -11.93 -10.55 -6.97
CA LEU A 171 -11.41 -9.75 -5.86
C LEU A 171 -10.00 -10.20 -5.53
N MET A 172 -9.09 -9.24 -5.37
CA MET A 172 -7.72 -9.46 -4.92
C MET A 172 -7.55 -8.81 -3.55
N LEU A 173 -7.28 -9.62 -2.52
CA LEU A 173 -6.88 -9.16 -1.21
C LEU A 173 -5.36 -9.02 -1.18
N ASP A 174 -4.87 -7.80 -1.27
CA ASP A 174 -3.44 -7.54 -1.26
C ASP A 174 -2.92 -7.29 0.16
N GLU A 175 -1.62 -7.57 0.35
CA GLU A 175 -0.95 -7.45 1.64
C GLU A 175 -1.70 -8.16 2.78
N ALA A 176 -2.30 -9.33 2.50
CA ALA A 176 -3.02 -10.14 3.49
C ALA A 176 -2.14 -10.57 4.69
N HIS A 177 -0.83 -10.37 4.57
CA HIS A 177 0.15 -10.58 5.62
C HIS A 177 0.16 -9.48 6.70
N GLU A 178 -0.37 -8.29 6.44
CA GLU A 178 -0.48 -7.20 7.43
C GLU A 178 -1.53 -7.50 8.52
N ARG A 179 -2.32 -8.58 8.38
CA ARG A 179 -3.26 -9.12 9.39
C ARG A 179 -4.10 -8.03 10.06
N THR A 180 -4.66 -7.12 9.27
CA THR A 180 -5.55 -6.09 9.80
C THR A 180 -6.92 -6.68 10.13
N LEU A 181 -7.61 -6.10 11.12
CA LEU A 181 -8.96 -6.54 11.50
C LEU A 181 -9.94 -6.56 10.31
N TYR A 182 -9.88 -5.54 9.44
CA TYR A 182 -10.76 -5.48 8.27
C TYR A 182 -10.44 -6.56 7.25
N THR A 183 -9.15 -6.86 7.04
CA THR A 183 -8.72 -7.95 6.16
C THR A 183 -9.24 -9.30 6.66
N ASP A 184 -9.11 -9.59 7.96
CA ASP A 184 -9.59 -10.85 8.55
C ASP A 184 -11.11 -11.00 8.47
N ILE A 185 -11.86 -9.91 8.71
CA ILE A 185 -13.32 -9.88 8.51
C ILE A 185 -13.65 -10.14 7.03
N ALA A 186 -12.97 -9.48 6.11
CA ALA A 186 -13.19 -9.65 4.67
C ALA A 186 -12.92 -11.10 4.23
N ILE A 187 -11.83 -11.71 4.67
CA ILE A 187 -11.47 -13.11 4.42
C ILE A 187 -12.59 -14.06 4.89
N GLY A 188 -13.08 -13.87 6.12
CA GLY A 188 -14.16 -14.67 6.69
C GLY A 188 -15.48 -14.54 5.94
N LEU A 189 -15.85 -13.33 5.52
CA LEU A 189 -17.05 -13.07 4.72
C LEU A 189 -16.93 -13.61 3.30
N LEU A 190 -15.78 -13.41 2.64
CA LEU A 190 -15.54 -13.89 1.28
C LEU A 190 -15.61 -15.41 1.18
N LYS A 191 -15.09 -16.15 2.17
CA LYS A 191 -15.26 -17.61 2.23
C LYS A 191 -16.74 -18.01 2.24
N LYS A 192 -17.59 -17.27 2.96
CA LYS A 192 -19.06 -17.52 2.97
C LYS A 192 -19.71 -17.16 1.63
N ILE A 193 -19.27 -16.06 1.00
CA ILE A 193 -19.79 -15.62 -0.31
C ILE A 193 -19.41 -16.64 -1.38
N GLN A 194 -18.17 -17.13 -1.40
CA GLN A 194 -17.70 -18.13 -2.37
C GLN A 194 -18.49 -19.44 -2.34
N LYS A 195 -19.03 -19.85 -1.18
CA LYS A 195 -19.94 -21.01 -1.12
C LYS A 195 -21.23 -20.78 -1.91
N LYS A 196 -21.71 -19.54 -2.02
CA LYS A 196 -22.93 -19.15 -2.77
C LYS A 196 -22.62 -18.75 -4.21
N ARG A 197 -21.50 -18.04 -4.43
CA ARG A 197 -21.05 -17.55 -5.73
C ARG A 197 -19.82 -18.32 -6.20
N ARG A 198 -20.06 -19.40 -6.92
CA ARG A 198 -19.02 -20.23 -7.57
C ARG A 198 -18.33 -19.52 -8.73
N ASP A 199 -18.92 -18.44 -9.24
CA ASP A 199 -18.40 -17.58 -10.29
C ASP A 199 -17.40 -16.55 -9.77
N LEU A 200 -17.52 -16.10 -8.51
CA LEU A 200 -16.59 -15.14 -7.91
C LEU A 200 -15.20 -15.79 -7.71
N ARG A 201 -14.17 -15.18 -8.31
CA ARG A 201 -12.77 -15.54 -8.11
C ARG A 201 -12.11 -14.68 -7.04
N LEU A 202 -11.26 -15.30 -6.23
CA LEU A 202 -10.51 -14.63 -5.18
C LEU A 202 -9.01 -14.83 -5.38
N ILE A 203 -8.25 -13.75 -5.29
CA ILE A 203 -6.79 -13.79 -5.24
C ILE A 203 -6.37 -13.29 -3.86
N VAL A 204 -5.56 -14.07 -3.16
CA VAL A 204 -4.95 -13.65 -1.89
C VAL A 204 -3.47 -13.42 -2.15
N ALA A 205 -3.06 -12.16 -2.19
CA ALA A 205 -1.67 -11.79 -2.40
C ALA A 205 -0.98 -11.52 -1.05
N SER A 206 0.13 -12.23 -0.83
CA SER A 206 0.91 -12.16 0.41
C SER A 206 2.40 -12.11 0.10
N ALA A 207 3.16 -11.42 0.95
CA ALA A 207 4.62 -11.43 0.92
C ALA A 207 5.24 -12.57 1.74
N THR A 208 4.45 -13.28 2.56
CA THR A 208 4.96 -14.26 3.54
C THR A 208 4.61 -15.70 3.19
N LEU A 209 5.40 -16.63 3.74
CA LEU A 209 5.31 -18.08 3.50
C LEU A 209 4.05 -18.77 4.10
N ASP A 210 3.13 -18.02 4.73
CA ASP A 210 1.93 -18.61 5.38
C ASP A 210 0.82 -19.00 4.39
N ALA A 211 1.18 -19.26 3.14
CA ALA A 211 0.27 -19.56 2.04
C ALA A 211 -0.55 -20.83 2.25
N LYS A 212 0.03 -21.83 2.92
CA LYS A 212 -0.67 -23.08 3.24
C LYS A 212 -1.88 -22.84 4.13
N LYS A 213 -1.79 -21.98 5.14
CA LYS A 213 -2.95 -21.66 5.98
C LYS A 213 -4.07 -20.99 5.21
N PHE A 214 -3.74 -20.12 4.25
CA PHE A 214 -4.75 -19.52 3.36
C PHE A 214 -5.36 -20.56 2.43
N GLN A 215 -4.55 -21.47 1.87
CA GLN A 215 -5.04 -22.58 1.06
C GLN A 215 -6.00 -23.47 1.85
N ASP A 216 -5.60 -23.95 3.03
CA ASP A 216 -6.43 -24.79 3.90
C ASP A 216 -7.71 -24.05 4.32
N PHE A 217 -7.62 -22.75 4.56
CA PHE A 217 -8.78 -21.94 4.89
C PHE A 217 -9.75 -21.79 3.72
N PHE A 218 -9.30 -21.54 2.51
CA PHE A 218 -10.18 -21.31 1.35
C PHE A 218 -10.55 -22.58 0.58
N ASN A 219 -9.87 -23.69 0.81
CA ASN A 219 -10.22 -24.95 0.16
C ASN A 219 -11.57 -25.44 0.68
N LEU A 220 -12.53 -25.53 -0.23
CA LEU A 220 -13.88 -26.04 0.00
C LEU A 220 -13.99 -27.54 -0.30
N ASN A 221 -12.89 -28.21 -0.66
CA ASN A 221 -12.86 -29.64 -0.88
C ASN A 221 -12.98 -30.37 0.46
N GLU A 222 -14.07 -31.11 0.65
CA GLU A 222 -14.31 -31.95 1.83
C GLU A 222 -13.83 -33.40 1.62
N THR A 223 -13.30 -33.72 0.43
CA THR A 223 -12.82 -35.05 0.07
C THR A 223 -11.30 -35.13 0.08
N SER A 224 -10.76 -36.35 0.20
CA SER A 224 -9.30 -36.58 0.12
C SER A 224 -8.73 -36.56 -1.30
N ASP A 225 -9.54 -36.22 -2.31
CA ASP A 225 -9.15 -36.21 -3.73
C ASP A 225 -8.61 -34.83 -4.12
N PRO A 226 -7.30 -34.68 -4.40
CA PRO A 226 -6.69 -33.38 -4.73
C PRO A 226 -7.20 -32.78 -6.05
N SER A 227 -7.79 -33.59 -6.93
CA SER A 227 -8.33 -33.08 -8.20
C SER A 227 -9.55 -32.15 -8.01
N LYS A 228 -10.17 -32.20 -6.83
CA LYS A 228 -11.33 -31.38 -6.45
C LYS A 228 -10.95 -30.15 -5.64
N ASP A 229 -9.66 -29.87 -5.48
CA ASP A 229 -9.21 -28.69 -4.76
C ASP A 229 -9.70 -27.42 -5.43
N THR A 230 -10.19 -26.50 -4.61
CA THR A 230 -10.76 -25.22 -5.06
C THR A 230 -9.80 -24.06 -4.86
N CYS A 231 -8.62 -24.33 -4.27
CA CYS A 231 -7.61 -23.34 -3.97
C CYS A 231 -6.21 -23.76 -4.44
N GLY A 232 -5.60 -22.95 -5.30
CA GLY A 232 -4.22 -23.12 -5.77
C GLY A 232 -3.23 -22.17 -5.09
N ILE A 233 -1.95 -22.54 -5.03
CA ILE A 233 -0.86 -21.66 -4.59
C ILE A 233 0.08 -21.40 -5.77
N LEU A 234 0.49 -20.15 -5.94
CA LEU A 234 1.54 -19.75 -6.87
C LEU A 234 2.60 -18.94 -6.13
N THR A 235 3.86 -19.35 -6.25
CA THR A 235 5.00 -18.60 -5.73
C THR A 235 5.70 -17.86 -6.87
N VAL A 236 5.91 -16.57 -6.69
CA VAL A 236 6.67 -15.69 -7.58
C VAL A 236 7.97 -15.33 -6.86
N GLU A 237 9.08 -15.83 -7.39
CA GLU A 237 10.41 -15.50 -6.86
C GLU A 237 10.73 -14.03 -7.10
N GLY A 238 11.13 -13.32 -6.05
CA GLY A 238 11.55 -11.94 -6.13
C GLY A 238 13.00 -11.78 -6.58
N ARG A 239 13.47 -10.53 -6.56
CA ARG A 239 14.88 -10.17 -6.81
C ARG A 239 15.38 -9.43 -5.58
N THR A 240 15.70 -10.16 -4.51
CA THR A 240 16.42 -9.58 -3.39
C THR A 240 17.89 -9.42 -3.77
N HIS A 241 18.40 -8.20 -3.59
CA HIS A 241 19.83 -7.95 -3.60
C HIS A 241 20.37 -8.17 -2.18
N PRO A 242 21.60 -8.70 -2.00
CA PRO A 242 22.18 -8.84 -0.68
C PRO A 242 22.27 -7.46 -0.01
N VAL A 243 21.73 -7.35 1.20
CA VAL A 243 21.78 -6.14 2.02
C VAL A 243 22.67 -6.41 3.22
N ASP A 244 23.70 -5.57 3.39
CA ASP A 244 24.57 -5.64 4.56
C ASP A 244 23.85 -5.06 5.79
N VAL A 245 23.77 -5.86 6.85
CA VAL A 245 23.11 -5.47 8.11
C VAL A 245 24.17 -5.08 9.13
N PHE A 246 24.10 -3.82 9.58
CA PHE A 246 24.98 -3.30 10.63
C PHE A 246 24.22 -3.20 11.95
N TYR A 247 24.85 -3.68 13.03
CA TYR A 247 24.29 -3.64 14.38
C TYR A 247 25.02 -2.61 15.23
N THR A 248 24.29 -1.95 16.13
CA THR A 248 24.90 -1.05 17.13
C THR A 248 25.59 -1.86 18.22
N VAL A 249 26.80 -1.47 18.59
CA VAL A 249 27.63 -2.20 19.59
C VAL A 249 27.07 -2.10 21.02
N ARG A 250 26.22 -1.11 21.32
CA ARG A 250 25.55 -0.96 22.63
C ARG A 250 24.06 -0.65 22.45
N TYR A 251 23.24 -1.12 23.39
CA TYR A 251 21.86 -0.66 23.54
C TYR A 251 21.88 0.81 23.97
N SER A 252 21.77 1.72 23.01
CA SER A 252 21.57 3.13 23.32
C SER A 252 20.16 3.31 23.87
N VAL A 253 20.02 3.54 25.18
CA VAL A 253 18.76 4.00 25.82
C VAL A 253 18.51 5.49 25.54
N VAL A 254 19.36 6.12 24.74
CA VAL A 254 19.20 7.49 24.24
C VAL A 254 18.17 7.45 23.12
N CYS A 255 17.13 8.29 23.22
CA CYS A 255 16.05 8.43 22.25
C CYS A 255 16.51 8.15 20.81
N ILE A 256 15.86 7.21 20.13
CA ILE A 256 16.16 6.79 18.74
C ILE A 256 16.21 8.00 17.78
N LEU A 257 15.60 9.14 18.17
CA LEU A 257 15.61 10.43 17.48
C LEU A 257 16.95 11.19 17.52
N HIS A 258 17.88 10.88 18.42
CA HIS A 258 19.19 11.57 18.53
C HIS A 258 20.34 10.85 17.81
N ILE A 259 20.19 9.55 17.57
CA ILE A 259 21.09 8.70 16.77
C ILE A 259 21.13 9.02 15.25
N PRO A 260 20.09 9.61 14.59
CA PRO A 260 20.07 9.68 13.12
C PRO A 260 21.13 10.61 12.55
N LYS A 261 21.42 11.77 13.17
CA LYS A 261 22.23 12.81 12.51
C LYS A 261 23.66 12.37 12.17
N GLN A 262 24.36 11.69 13.07
CA GLN A 262 25.75 11.23 12.84
C GLN A 262 25.83 9.96 11.97
N SER A 263 24.88 9.04 12.12
CA SER A 263 24.84 7.81 11.33
C SER A 263 24.42 8.08 9.88
N MET A 264 23.42 8.96 9.67
CA MET A 264 22.96 9.37 8.34
C MET A 264 24.04 10.13 7.58
N SER A 265 24.82 11.00 8.24
CA SER A 265 25.93 11.71 7.58
C SER A 265 27.07 10.77 7.16
N LYS A 266 27.33 9.69 7.90
CA LYS A 266 28.27 8.64 7.49
C LYS A 266 27.75 7.79 6.32
N VAL A 267 26.46 7.43 6.31
CA VAL A 267 25.83 6.72 5.17
C VAL A 267 25.87 7.61 3.91
N HIS A 268 25.67 8.91 4.07
CA HIS A 268 25.75 9.90 2.99
C HIS A 268 27.17 10.07 2.42
N PHE A 269 28.20 9.86 3.24
CA PHE A 269 29.61 9.95 2.83
C PHE A 269 30.15 8.65 2.20
N LEU A 270 29.58 7.50 2.56
CA LEU A 270 30.02 6.18 2.09
C LEU A 270 29.23 5.66 0.87
N SER A 271 28.09 6.26 0.54
CA SER A 271 27.27 5.82 -0.59
C SER A 271 27.21 6.89 -1.69
N GLU A 272 28.02 6.72 -2.74
CA GLU A 272 27.98 7.60 -3.92
C GLU A 272 26.69 7.44 -4.75
N LYS A 273 25.80 6.48 -4.42
CA LYS A 273 24.58 6.17 -5.21
C LYS A 273 23.41 5.62 -4.37
N LEU A 274 22.98 6.30 -3.30
CA LEU A 274 21.72 5.95 -2.61
C LEU A 274 20.79 7.16 -2.44
N ASP A 275 19.49 6.85 -2.43
CA ASP A 275 18.36 7.76 -2.55
C ASP A 275 18.23 8.71 -1.34
N LEU A 276 18.34 10.02 -1.59
CA LEU A 276 18.55 11.09 -0.61
C LEU A 276 17.30 11.44 0.22
N ASN A 277 16.13 10.92 -0.12
CA ASN A 277 14.86 11.40 0.45
C ASN A 277 14.35 10.63 1.68
N TRP A 278 14.78 9.38 1.90
CA TRP A 278 14.52 8.69 3.17
C TRP A 278 15.18 9.45 4.34
N VAL A 279 16.33 10.07 4.05
CA VAL A 279 17.10 10.90 4.98
C VAL A 279 16.43 12.24 5.25
N ASN A 280 15.80 12.86 4.26
CA ASN A 280 15.17 14.18 4.41
C ASN A 280 13.85 14.13 5.19
N ASN A 281 13.04 13.07 5.05
CA ASN A 281 11.78 12.95 5.80
C ASN A 281 12.01 12.75 7.30
N MET A 282 13.11 12.10 7.70
CA MET A 282 13.54 12.03 9.11
C MET A 282 14.07 13.38 9.64
N ARG A 283 14.58 14.27 8.78
CA ARG A 283 15.01 15.61 9.19
C ARG A 283 13.84 16.51 9.58
N GLU A 284 12.72 16.44 8.85
CA GLU A 284 11.52 17.24 9.17
C GLU A 284 10.86 16.81 10.49
N LEU A 285 10.78 15.49 10.74
CA LEU A 285 10.30 14.97 12.02
C LEU A 285 11.21 15.38 13.20
N ALA A 286 12.53 15.43 13.00
CA ALA A 286 13.48 15.86 14.03
C ALA A 286 13.50 17.38 14.27
N LEU A 287 12.91 18.19 13.39
CA LEU A 287 12.82 19.64 13.52
C LEU A 287 11.52 20.10 14.20
N GLN A 288 10.48 19.27 14.23
CA GLN A 288 9.21 19.57 14.92
C GLN A 288 9.25 19.33 16.44
N ASP A 289 10.21 18.55 16.95
CA ASP A 289 10.33 18.21 18.38
C ASP A 289 11.24 19.16 19.20
N LEU A 290 11.63 20.32 18.64
CA LEU A 290 12.50 21.30 19.30
C LEU A 290 11.84 22.12 20.44
N GLU A 291 10.61 21.79 20.86
CA GLU A 291 9.91 22.46 21.99
C GLU A 291 9.73 21.59 23.25
N CYS A 292 10.44 20.46 23.38
CA CYS A 292 10.42 19.65 24.61
C CYS A 292 11.66 19.86 25.51
N ASP A 293 12.09 21.11 25.71
CA ASP A 293 13.13 21.46 26.70
C ASP A 293 12.49 21.92 28.02
N PHE A 294 11.90 21.00 28.80
CA PHE A 294 11.61 21.24 30.22
C PHE A 294 11.59 19.91 31.01
N TRP A 295 12.76 19.36 31.30
CA TRP A 295 12.93 18.48 32.47
C TRP A 295 14.34 18.64 33.06
N PRO A 296 14.48 18.99 34.35
CA PRO A 296 15.79 19.27 34.95
C PRO A 296 16.62 18.00 35.12
N ALA A 297 17.91 18.15 34.84
CA ALA A 297 18.95 17.13 34.87
C ALA A 297 19.03 16.33 36.18
N ARG A 298 19.29 15.02 36.08
CA ARG A 298 19.89 14.22 37.16
C ARG A 298 21.41 14.15 36.96
N PRO A 299 22.23 14.30 38.02
CA PRO A 299 23.67 14.48 37.90
C PRO A 299 24.41 13.15 38.00
N HIS A 300 24.31 12.25 37.00
CA HIS A 300 25.24 11.11 36.90
C HIS A 300 25.26 10.57 35.46
N CYS A 301 25.92 11.27 34.55
CA CYS A 301 26.44 10.71 33.31
C CYS A 301 27.77 11.41 33.00
N GLN A 302 28.86 10.78 33.41
CA GLN A 302 30.19 11.16 32.94
C GLN A 302 30.27 10.82 31.44
N VAL A 303 30.47 11.84 30.63
CA VAL A 303 30.90 11.71 29.23
C VAL A 303 32.33 11.18 29.28
N VAL A 304 32.52 9.93 28.88
CA VAL A 304 33.86 9.40 28.59
C VAL A 304 34.11 9.66 27.11
N ASP A 305 34.95 10.66 26.83
CA ASP A 305 35.51 10.90 25.51
C ASP A 305 36.37 9.69 25.10
N LEU A 306 36.01 9.05 23.98
CA LEU A 306 36.85 8.07 23.30
C LEU A 306 37.19 8.62 21.91
N PHE A 307 38.25 9.44 21.88
CA PHE A 307 39.12 9.63 20.73
C PHE A 307 40.56 9.42 21.18
N ASN A 308 41.02 8.18 21.08
CA ASN A 308 42.34 7.75 20.59
C ASN A 308 42.31 6.24 20.34
#